data_AF-A0A921L6B3-F1
#
_entry.id   AF-A0A921L6B3-F1
#
_cell.length_a   1.000
_cell.length_b   1.000
_cell.length_c   1.000
_cell.angle_alpha   90.00
_cell.angle_beta   90.00
_cell.angle_gamma   90.00
#
_symmetry.space_group_name_H-M   'P 1'
#
loop_
_entity.id
_entity.type
_entity.pdbx_description
1 polymer ?
#
loop_
_entity_poly.entity_id
_entity_poly.type
_entity_poly.pdbx_seq_one_letter_code
_entity_poly.pdbx_strand_id
1 'polypeptide(L)'
;MKLKLIISALLFSALNVDADVVTSPNGIVSIDFQLKNGIPTYKVDYKGKPVIKESRLGLELRDGKNLMDGFEQLNATTSTFDETWQPVWGEVKEIRNHYNELLAELKQPSTDRYMNIRFRVYDDGVGFRYEFPQQKNLVYFVIKEEHSQFAMTGDHTAWWIPGDYDTQEYDYTESKLSEIRSLLSNAVTSNASQTVFSPTGVQTSLQMKTDEGLYINLHEAALVDYSCMHLNLDDKNLVFESWLTPDADGFKGRLQTPCHSPWRTVMVSDDACDILSS
;
A
#
# COMPACT_ATOMS: atom_id res chain seq x y z
N MET A 1 50.18 -41.22 -21.89
CA MET A 1 48.74 -40.98 -21.65
C MET A 1 48.58 -39.87 -20.62
N LYS A 2 48.19 -38.66 -21.03
CA LYS A 2 47.86 -37.56 -20.11
C LYS A 2 46.34 -37.34 -20.19
N LEU A 3 45.64 -37.71 -19.12
CA LEU A 3 44.19 -37.60 -18.99
C LEU A 3 43.86 -36.13 -18.68
N LYS A 4 43.19 -35.43 -19.59
CA LYS A 4 42.69 -34.06 -19.36
C LYS A 4 41.32 -34.16 -18.68
N LEU A 5 41.26 -33.70 -17.43
CA LEU A 5 40.03 -33.54 -16.65
C LEU A 5 39.26 -32.33 -17.23
N ILE A 6 38.07 -32.57 -17.79
CA ILE A 6 37.15 -31.50 -18.22
C ILE A 6 36.23 -31.20 -17.05
N ILE A 7 36.45 -30.04 -16.42
CA ILE A 7 35.55 -29.50 -15.39
C ILE A 7 34.41 -28.80 -16.12
N SER A 8 33.23 -29.41 -16.09
CA SER A 8 31.99 -28.80 -16.59
C SER A 8 31.52 -27.77 -15.57
N ALA A 9 31.63 -26.48 -15.90
CA ALA A 9 31.03 -25.41 -15.12
C ALA A 9 29.50 -25.46 -15.31
N LEU A 10 28.76 -25.79 -14.25
CA LEU A 10 27.32 -25.56 -14.22
C LEU A 10 27.07 -24.05 -14.21
N LEU A 11 26.54 -23.51 -15.31
CA LEU A 11 25.89 -22.21 -15.28
C LEU A 11 24.61 -22.34 -14.45
N PHE A 12 24.61 -21.71 -13.28
CA PHE A 12 23.36 -21.37 -12.58
C PHE A 12 22.63 -20.32 -13.41
N SER A 13 21.62 -20.74 -14.17
CA SER A 13 20.61 -19.83 -14.70
C SER A 13 19.84 -19.25 -13.51
N ALA A 14 20.05 -17.98 -13.21
CA ALA A 14 19.17 -17.25 -12.30
C ALA A 14 17.75 -17.33 -12.88
N LEU A 15 16.82 -17.83 -12.08
CA LEU A 15 15.39 -17.67 -12.35
C LEU A 15 15.13 -16.16 -12.33
N ASN A 16 14.95 -15.56 -13.50
CA ASN A 16 14.40 -14.22 -13.58
C ASN A 16 12.97 -14.34 -13.04
N VAL A 17 12.74 -13.77 -11.87
CA VAL A 17 11.39 -13.45 -11.41
C VAL A 17 10.93 -12.31 -12.32
N ASP A 18 9.90 -12.55 -13.12
CA ASP A 18 9.33 -11.52 -13.98
C ASP A 18 8.73 -10.42 -13.08
N ALA A 19 9.36 -9.26 -13.12
CA ALA A 19 8.90 -8.05 -12.43
C ALA A 19 8.03 -7.24 -13.39
N ASP A 20 6.84 -6.86 -12.94
CA ASP A 20 5.93 -5.99 -13.69
C ASP A 20 6.19 -4.54 -13.30
N VAL A 21 7.00 -3.86 -14.11
CA VAL A 21 7.30 -2.43 -13.93
C VAL A 21 6.34 -1.59 -14.76
N VAL A 22 5.65 -0.66 -14.10
CA VAL A 22 4.83 0.36 -14.76
C VAL A 22 5.29 1.75 -14.33
N THR A 23 5.47 2.64 -15.30
CA THR A 23 5.84 4.03 -15.05
C THR A 23 4.62 4.93 -15.20
N SER A 24 4.62 6.06 -14.51
CA SER A 24 3.75 7.20 -14.77
C SER A 24 3.86 7.68 -16.23
N PRO A 25 2.85 8.41 -16.74
CA PRO A 25 2.90 8.96 -18.08
C PRO A 25 4.14 9.81 -18.39
N ASN A 26 4.63 10.61 -17.43
CA ASN A 26 5.86 11.39 -17.58
C ASN A 26 7.15 10.61 -17.26
N GLY A 27 7.02 9.37 -16.77
CA GLY A 27 8.13 8.49 -16.42
C GLY A 27 8.86 8.79 -15.10
N ILE A 28 8.35 9.72 -14.29
CA ILE A 28 8.99 10.17 -13.04
C ILE A 28 8.69 9.21 -11.87
N VAL A 29 7.44 8.79 -11.72
CA VAL A 29 7.01 7.77 -10.75
C VAL A 29 7.03 6.40 -11.42
N SER A 30 7.44 5.36 -10.70
CA SER A 30 7.30 3.97 -11.15
C SER A 30 6.94 3.02 -10.02
N ILE A 31 6.13 2.01 -10.33
CA ILE A 31 5.84 0.85 -9.50
C ILE A 31 6.56 -0.37 -10.08
N ASP A 32 7.10 -1.22 -9.22
CA ASP A 32 7.61 -2.55 -9.57
C ASP A 32 6.91 -3.56 -8.68
N PHE A 33 6.07 -4.39 -9.30
CA PHE A 33 5.32 -5.46 -8.65
C PHE A 33 5.96 -6.82 -8.98
N GLN A 34 6.04 -7.70 -7.96
CA GLN A 34 6.56 -9.05 -8.14
C GLN A 34 6.00 -10.00 -7.08
N LEU A 35 5.97 -11.30 -7.41
CA LEU A 35 5.75 -12.37 -6.44
C LEU A 35 7.09 -12.94 -5.95
N LYS A 36 7.42 -12.73 -4.67
CA LYS A 36 8.60 -13.36 -4.05
C LYS A 36 8.21 -14.60 -3.27
N ASN A 37 8.55 -15.77 -3.80
CA ASN A 37 8.15 -17.07 -3.22
C ASN A 37 6.62 -17.14 -2.98
N GLY A 38 5.84 -16.59 -3.92
CA GLY A 38 4.38 -16.52 -3.84
C GLY A 38 3.81 -15.45 -2.90
N ILE A 39 4.64 -14.57 -2.33
CA ILE A 39 4.21 -13.40 -1.56
C ILE A 39 4.14 -12.19 -2.49
N PRO A 40 2.99 -11.51 -2.61
CA PRO A 40 2.87 -10.29 -3.40
C PRO A 40 3.67 -9.15 -2.76
N THR A 41 4.53 -8.51 -3.54
CA THR A 41 5.38 -7.41 -3.08
C THR A 41 5.43 -6.29 -4.12
N TYR A 42 5.64 -5.06 -3.66
CA TYR A 42 5.83 -3.90 -4.52
C TYR A 42 6.91 -2.96 -3.97
N LYS A 43 7.46 -2.11 -4.83
CA LYS A 43 8.25 -0.91 -4.47
C LYS A 43 7.86 0.26 -5.35
N VAL A 44 8.05 1.48 -4.86
CA VAL A 44 7.78 2.73 -5.59
C VAL A 44 9.03 3.57 -5.65
N ASP A 45 9.37 4.03 -6.85
CA ASP A 45 10.48 4.98 -7.08
C ASP A 45 9.93 6.31 -7.63
N TYR A 46 10.58 7.42 -7.26
CA TYR A 46 10.35 8.77 -7.78
C TYR A 46 11.68 9.36 -8.27
N LYS A 47 11.75 9.79 -9.53
CA LYS A 47 12.99 10.26 -10.18
C LYS A 47 14.15 9.24 -10.04
N GLY A 48 13.82 7.94 -10.08
CA GLY A 48 14.77 6.84 -9.92
C GLY A 48 15.31 6.65 -8.49
N LYS A 49 14.74 7.32 -7.49
CA LYS A 49 15.06 7.12 -6.07
C LYS A 49 13.93 6.38 -5.35
N PRO A 50 14.24 5.47 -4.41
CA PRO A 50 13.21 4.75 -3.68
C PRO A 50 12.38 5.71 -2.82
N VAL A 51 11.07 5.49 -2.82
CA VAL A 51 10.07 6.16 -1.98
C VAL A 51 9.45 5.14 -1.04
N ILE A 52 9.00 4.02 -1.59
CA ILE A 52 8.54 2.85 -0.86
C ILE A 52 9.50 1.72 -1.16
N LYS A 53 10.25 1.25 -0.14
CA LYS A 53 11.04 0.04 -0.25
C LYS A 53 10.11 -1.16 -0.44
N GLU A 54 10.70 -2.30 -0.80
CA GLU A 54 9.97 -3.56 -0.92
C GLU A 54 9.00 -3.80 0.25
N SER A 55 7.72 -3.82 -0.09
CA SER A 55 6.60 -3.87 0.83
C SER A 55 5.66 -4.99 0.44
N ARG A 56 5.20 -5.76 1.43
CA ARG A 56 4.28 -6.88 1.20
C ARG A 56 2.84 -6.40 1.08
N LEU A 57 2.03 -7.20 0.39
CA LEU A 57 0.60 -7.02 0.24
C LEU A 57 -0.11 -8.33 0.56
N GLY A 58 -1.29 -8.25 1.18
CA GLY A 58 -2.11 -9.42 1.47
C GLY A 58 -3.10 -9.21 2.60
N LEU A 59 -3.95 -10.20 2.82
CA LEU A 59 -4.96 -10.18 3.87
C LEU A 59 -4.91 -11.45 4.72
N GLU A 60 -4.94 -11.28 6.04
CA GLU A 60 -5.22 -12.35 6.99
C GLU A 60 -6.75 -12.50 7.10
N LEU A 61 -7.23 -13.72 6.90
CA LEU A 61 -8.65 -14.02 7.01
C LEU A 61 -8.96 -14.58 8.40
N ARG A 62 -10.19 -14.36 8.87
CA ARG A 62 -10.63 -14.95 10.13
C ARG A 62 -10.68 -16.48 10.05
N ASP A 63 -11.21 -16.99 8.95
CA ASP A 63 -11.44 -18.40 8.71
C ASP A 63 -10.75 -18.86 7.42
N GLY A 64 -10.20 -20.07 7.46
CA GLY A 64 -9.51 -20.69 6.32
C GLY A 64 -8.07 -20.21 6.13
N LYS A 65 -7.52 -20.47 4.95
CA LYS A 65 -6.15 -20.06 4.61
C LYS A 65 -6.11 -18.56 4.31
N ASN A 66 -5.02 -17.89 4.69
CA ASN A 66 -4.81 -16.47 4.44
C ASN A 66 -4.57 -16.15 2.96
N LEU A 67 -4.77 -14.90 2.57
CA LEU A 67 -4.49 -14.34 1.25
C LEU A 67 -3.19 -13.51 1.30
N MET A 68 -2.12 -14.07 1.85
CA MET A 68 -0.83 -13.39 2.03
C MET A 68 0.32 -14.04 1.24
N ASP A 69 0.19 -15.32 0.88
CA ASP A 69 1.27 -16.10 0.29
C ASP A 69 0.77 -17.21 -0.64
N GLY A 70 1.70 -17.94 -1.25
CA GLY A 70 1.41 -19.10 -2.08
C GLY A 70 0.64 -18.75 -3.36
N PHE A 71 0.78 -17.51 -3.83
CA PHE A 71 0.22 -17.07 -5.09
C PHE A 71 1.11 -17.46 -6.27
N GLU A 72 0.46 -17.68 -7.40
CA GLU A 72 1.03 -17.70 -8.74
C GLU A 72 0.37 -16.57 -9.54
N GLN A 73 1.15 -15.86 -10.35
CA GLN A 73 0.64 -14.83 -11.23
C GLN A 73 0.13 -15.50 -12.51
N LEU A 74 -1.16 -15.34 -12.79
CA LEU A 74 -1.77 -15.88 -14.01
C LEU A 74 -1.52 -14.98 -15.20
N ASN A 75 -1.59 -13.67 -14.98
CA ASN A 75 -1.51 -12.66 -16.02
C ASN A 75 -1.17 -11.29 -15.40
N ALA A 76 -0.60 -10.43 -16.23
CA ALA A 76 -0.38 -9.02 -15.94
C ALA A 76 -0.79 -8.19 -17.16
N THR A 77 -1.79 -7.33 -16.99
CA THR A 77 -2.30 -6.50 -18.08
C THR A 77 -2.04 -5.03 -17.77
N THR A 78 -1.49 -4.31 -18.74
CA THR A 78 -1.28 -2.86 -18.64
C THR A 78 -2.27 -2.09 -19.50
N SER A 79 -2.62 -0.88 -19.07
CA SER A 79 -3.44 0.05 -19.85
C SER A 79 -3.10 1.50 -19.51
N THR A 80 -3.60 2.44 -20.30
CA THR A 80 -3.48 3.88 -20.05
C THR A 80 -4.85 4.51 -20.07
N PHE A 81 -5.08 5.50 -19.22
CA PHE A 81 -6.31 6.27 -19.16
C PHE A 81 -5.93 7.75 -19.11
N ASP A 82 -6.56 8.57 -19.96
CA ASP A 82 -6.35 10.02 -20.01
C ASP A 82 -7.67 10.71 -20.38
N GLU A 83 -8.41 11.15 -19.37
CA GLU A 83 -9.68 11.85 -19.55
C GLU A 83 -9.77 13.04 -18.60
N THR A 84 -10.56 14.04 -18.98
CA THR A 84 -10.83 15.21 -18.14
C THR A 84 -12.30 15.23 -17.74
N TRP A 85 -12.56 15.53 -16.48
CA TRP A 85 -13.92 15.65 -15.94
C TRP A 85 -14.09 16.96 -15.19
N GLN A 86 -15.34 17.38 -14.99
CA GLN A 86 -15.69 18.61 -14.29
C GLN A 86 -16.42 18.26 -12.98
N PRO A 87 -15.90 18.66 -11.82
CA PRO A 87 -16.61 18.47 -10.57
C PRO A 87 -17.84 19.38 -10.51
N VAL A 88 -18.85 18.96 -9.75
CA VAL A 88 -20.03 19.80 -9.47
C VAL A 88 -19.61 21.08 -8.71
N TRP A 89 -18.64 20.94 -7.81
CA TRP A 89 -17.98 22.00 -7.05
C TRP A 89 -16.55 21.52 -6.72
N GLY A 90 -15.58 22.42 -6.69
CA GLY A 90 -14.19 22.07 -6.42
C GLY A 90 -13.25 23.26 -6.51
N GLU A 91 -11.99 23.02 -6.21
CA GLU A 91 -10.91 24.03 -6.23
C GLU A 91 -10.56 24.46 -7.66
N VAL A 92 -10.81 23.59 -8.65
CA VAL A 92 -10.59 23.83 -10.07
C VAL A 92 -11.82 23.45 -10.89
N LYS A 93 -11.92 24.02 -12.09
CA LYS A 93 -13.04 23.78 -13.02
C LYS A 93 -12.97 22.39 -13.69
N GLU A 94 -11.77 21.93 -14.00
CA GLU A 94 -11.50 20.71 -14.76
C GLU A 94 -10.40 19.93 -14.06
N ILE A 95 -10.59 18.63 -13.88
CA ILE A 95 -9.64 17.70 -13.28
C ILE A 95 -9.27 16.67 -14.34
N ARG A 96 -7.98 16.57 -14.64
CA ARG A 96 -7.44 15.56 -15.56
C ARG A 96 -7.12 14.30 -14.77
N ASN A 97 -7.66 13.17 -15.20
CA ASN A 97 -7.36 11.85 -14.67
C ASN A 97 -6.49 11.11 -15.69
N HIS A 98 -5.17 11.16 -15.47
CA HIS A 98 -4.17 10.61 -16.39
C HIS A 98 -3.21 9.67 -15.68
N TYR A 99 -3.28 8.38 -16.01
CA TYR A 99 -2.45 7.36 -15.38
C TYR A 99 -2.16 6.20 -16.33
N ASN A 100 -1.07 5.49 -16.03
CA ASN A 100 -0.87 4.13 -16.50
C ASN A 100 -1.32 3.14 -15.42
N GLU A 101 -1.84 1.98 -15.83
CA GLU A 101 -2.45 0.99 -14.94
C GLU A 101 -1.80 -0.38 -15.12
N LEU A 102 -1.66 -1.13 -14.02
CA LEU A 102 -1.32 -2.55 -13.99
C LEU A 102 -2.44 -3.32 -13.29
N LEU A 103 -2.92 -4.40 -13.90
CA LEU A 103 -3.74 -5.41 -13.24
C LEU A 103 -2.95 -6.71 -13.15
N ALA A 104 -2.51 -7.07 -11.95
CA ALA A 104 -1.89 -8.35 -11.65
C ALA A 104 -2.96 -9.34 -11.18
N GLU A 105 -3.16 -10.42 -11.95
CA GLU A 105 -4.16 -11.44 -11.66
C GLU A 105 -3.49 -12.62 -10.94
N LEU A 106 -3.82 -12.80 -9.65
CA LEU A 106 -3.15 -13.80 -8.81
C LEU A 106 -4.09 -14.95 -8.47
N LYS A 107 -3.55 -16.16 -8.52
CA LYS A 107 -4.20 -17.39 -8.08
C LYS A 107 -3.45 -17.98 -6.91
N GLN A 108 -4.15 -18.46 -5.89
CA GLN A 108 -3.58 -19.26 -4.80
C GLN A 108 -3.93 -20.73 -5.04
N PRO A 109 -3.04 -21.56 -5.62
CA PRO A 109 -3.39 -22.90 -6.11
C PRO A 109 -3.87 -23.84 -5.01
N SER A 110 -3.31 -23.73 -3.80
CA SER A 110 -3.65 -24.61 -2.67
C SER A 110 -5.13 -24.58 -2.27
N THR A 111 -5.83 -23.49 -2.59
CA THR A 111 -7.25 -23.29 -2.28
C THR A 111 -8.09 -23.00 -3.52
N ASP A 112 -7.45 -22.94 -4.70
CA ASP A 112 -8.07 -22.51 -5.96
C ASP A 112 -8.90 -21.22 -5.78
N ARG A 113 -8.24 -20.19 -5.21
CA ARG A 113 -8.80 -18.85 -4.97
C ARG A 113 -8.05 -17.80 -5.78
N TYR A 114 -8.72 -16.70 -6.10
CA TYR A 114 -8.22 -15.64 -6.95
C TYR A 114 -8.30 -14.31 -6.21
N MET A 115 -7.25 -13.50 -6.32
CA MET A 115 -7.17 -12.14 -5.79
C MET A 115 -6.34 -11.33 -6.77
N ASN A 116 -6.90 -10.24 -7.28
CA ASN A 116 -6.18 -9.37 -8.19
C ASN A 116 -5.66 -8.15 -7.41
N ILE A 117 -4.59 -7.55 -7.90
CA ILE A 117 -4.08 -6.28 -7.40
C ILE A 117 -4.02 -5.32 -8.57
N ARG A 118 -4.70 -4.18 -8.44
CA ARG A 118 -4.71 -3.12 -9.45
C ARG A 118 -3.87 -1.96 -8.94
N PHE A 119 -2.95 -1.49 -9.77
CA PHE A 119 -2.14 -0.29 -9.54
C PHE A 119 -2.48 0.76 -10.59
N ARG A 120 -2.59 2.02 -10.18
CA ARG A 120 -2.62 3.21 -11.05
C ARG A 120 -1.43 4.09 -10.70
N VAL A 121 -0.67 4.47 -11.72
CA VAL A 121 0.57 5.23 -11.59
C VAL A 121 0.36 6.58 -12.27
N TYR A 122 0.26 7.60 -11.44
CA TYR A 122 0.12 9.00 -11.81
C TYR A 122 1.49 9.68 -11.78
N ASP A 123 1.59 10.87 -12.37
CA ASP A 123 2.83 11.66 -12.41
C ASP A 123 3.31 12.11 -11.02
N ASP A 124 2.42 12.08 -10.03
CA ASP A 124 2.56 12.56 -8.64
C ASP A 124 2.32 11.46 -7.59
N GLY A 125 2.08 10.21 -8.00
CA GLY A 125 1.83 9.15 -7.03
C GLY A 125 1.36 7.81 -7.60
N VAL A 126 1.09 6.89 -6.68
CA VAL A 126 0.54 5.56 -6.98
C VAL A 126 -0.70 5.31 -6.13
N GLY A 127 -1.74 4.76 -6.74
CA GLY A 127 -2.87 4.14 -6.04
C GLY A 127 -2.88 2.64 -6.28
N PHE A 128 -3.13 1.82 -5.26
CA PHE A 128 -3.39 0.39 -5.45
C PHE A 128 -4.59 -0.13 -4.66
N ARG A 129 -5.21 -1.21 -5.12
CA ARG A 129 -6.29 -1.90 -4.39
C ARG A 129 -6.31 -3.39 -4.66
N TYR A 130 -6.93 -4.14 -3.76
CA TYR A 130 -7.26 -5.55 -3.95
C TYR A 130 -8.62 -5.67 -4.67
N GLU A 131 -8.74 -6.58 -5.63
CA GLU A 131 -10.01 -6.93 -6.26
C GLU A 131 -10.29 -8.43 -6.08
N PHE A 132 -11.46 -8.75 -5.55
CA PHE A 132 -11.89 -10.12 -5.24
C PHE A 132 -12.98 -10.52 -6.24
N PRO A 133 -12.63 -11.19 -7.36
CA PRO A 133 -13.61 -11.56 -8.37
C PRO A 133 -14.59 -12.61 -7.85
N GLN A 134 -15.76 -12.68 -8.48
CA GLN A 134 -16.73 -13.74 -8.22
C GLN A 134 -16.11 -15.10 -8.53
N GLN A 135 -16.14 -16.02 -7.57
CA GLN A 135 -15.46 -17.31 -7.65
C GLN A 135 -16.09 -18.34 -6.71
N LYS A 136 -15.78 -19.62 -6.93
CA LYS A 136 -16.39 -20.72 -6.15
C LYS A 136 -15.88 -20.83 -4.72
N ASN A 137 -14.58 -20.59 -4.49
CA ASN A 137 -13.90 -20.93 -3.23
C ASN A 137 -13.64 -19.70 -2.32
N LEU A 138 -14.17 -18.52 -2.67
CA LEU A 138 -14.10 -17.30 -1.88
C LEU A 138 -15.34 -16.44 -2.19
N VAL A 139 -16.48 -16.78 -1.59
CA VAL A 139 -17.74 -16.04 -1.78
C VAL A 139 -17.93 -15.03 -0.64
N TYR A 140 -18.03 -15.51 0.60
CA TYR A 140 -18.08 -14.68 1.80
C TYR A 140 -16.82 -14.90 2.61
N PHE A 141 -16.25 -13.82 3.13
CA PHE A 141 -15.08 -13.91 4.00
C PHE A 141 -15.03 -12.73 4.96
N VAL A 142 -14.31 -12.93 6.07
CA VAL A 142 -14.11 -11.91 7.09
C VAL A 142 -12.63 -11.61 7.18
N ILE A 143 -12.28 -10.33 7.07
CA ILE A 143 -10.92 -9.84 7.25
C ILE A 143 -10.60 -9.85 8.73
N LYS A 144 -9.52 -10.55 9.08
CA LYS A 144 -8.90 -10.45 10.40
C LYS A 144 -7.95 -9.26 10.43
N GLU A 145 -7.04 -9.17 9.46
CA GLU A 145 -6.13 -8.04 9.28
C GLU A 145 -5.83 -7.82 7.79
N GLU A 146 -5.58 -6.58 7.41
CA GLU A 146 -4.97 -6.25 6.12
C GLU A 146 -3.48 -5.96 6.35
N HIS A 147 -2.61 -6.52 5.51
CA HIS A 147 -1.14 -6.41 5.63
C HIS A 147 -0.54 -5.63 4.45
N SER A 148 -1.15 -4.49 4.11
CA SER A 148 -0.59 -3.56 3.13
C SER A 148 0.54 -2.78 3.77
N GLN A 149 1.78 -3.03 3.33
CA GLN A 149 2.95 -2.37 3.88
C GLN A 149 3.38 -1.14 3.09
N PHE A 150 4.04 -0.22 3.78
CA PHE A 150 4.71 0.97 3.25
C PHE A 150 6.06 1.10 3.98
N ALA A 151 7.09 0.44 3.45
CA ALA A 151 8.42 0.44 4.04
C ALA A 151 9.18 1.73 3.65
N MET A 152 9.38 2.63 4.61
CA MET A 152 10.00 3.94 4.41
C MET A 152 11.51 3.84 4.16
N THR A 153 12.09 4.81 3.46
CA THR A 153 13.53 4.79 3.13
C THR A 153 14.42 5.32 4.24
N GLY A 154 13.86 6.03 5.20
CA GLY A 154 14.60 6.58 6.33
C GLY A 154 13.68 7.04 7.46
N ASP A 155 14.30 7.60 8.50
CA ASP A 155 13.60 8.18 9.64
C ASP A 155 13.08 9.57 9.25
N HIS A 156 11.96 9.59 8.54
CA HIS A 156 11.38 10.80 7.98
C HIS A 156 10.79 11.70 9.07
N THR A 157 10.72 13.00 8.80
CA THR A 157 9.90 13.90 9.62
C THR A 157 8.44 13.69 9.21
N ALA A 158 7.54 13.53 10.18
CA ALA A 158 6.12 13.32 9.97
C ALA A 158 5.30 14.37 10.71
N TRP A 159 4.17 14.76 10.12
CA TRP A 159 3.11 15.52 10.77
C TRP A 159 1.92 14.58 10.96
N TRP A 160 1.70 14.16 12.19
CA TRP A 160 0.78 13.06 12.50
C TRP A 160 -0.13 13.38 13.69
N ILE A 161 -1.24 12.65 13.74
CA ILE A 161 -2.14 12.56 14.90
C ILE A 161 -2.26 11.10 15.35
N PRO A 162 -2.54 10.83 16.65
CA PRO A 162 -2.69 9.48 17.16
C PRO A 162 -3.72 8.65 16.39
N GLY A 163 -3.36 7.42 16.06
CA GLY A 163 -4.27 6.45 15.47
C GLY A 163 -5.37 6.08 16.45
N ASP A 164 -6.61 6.40 16.10
CA ASP A 164 -7.76 6.32 17.00
C ASP A 164 -9.02 5.99 16.20
N TYR A 165 -9.84 5.06 16.70
CA TYR A 165 -11.02 4.60 15.97
C TYR A 165 -12.22 5.55 16.03
N ASP A 166 -12.23 6.48 16.99
CA ASP A 166 -13.43 7.24 17.36
C ASP A 166 -13.29 8.75 17.16
N THR A 167 -12.07 9.29 17.12
CA THR A 167 -11.86 10.74 16.94
C THR A 167 -10.61 11.08 16.15
N GLN A 168 -10.64 12.23 15.50
CA GLN A 168 -9.53 12.84 14.76
C GLN A 168 -9.23 14.25 15.29
N GLU A 169 -9.84 14.64 16.42
CA GLU A 169 -9.75 15.97 17.02
C GLU A 169 -8.49 16.13 17.91
N TYR A 170 -7.34 15.82 17.33
CA TYR A 170 -6.02 15.99 17.96
C TYR A 170 -5.24 17.11 17.28
N ASP A 171 -4.42 17.81 18.05
CA ASP A 171 -3.38 18.65 17.46
C ASP A 171 -2.31 17.77 16.80
N TYR A 172 -1.78 18.23 15.66
CA TYR A 172 -0.70 17.54 14.98
C TYR A 172 0.60 17.59 15.78
N THR A 173 1.33 16.47 15.79
CA THR A 173 2.71 16.40 16.26
C THR A 173 3.65 16.36 15.07
N GLU A 174 4.67 17.22 15.09
CA GLU A 174 5.82 17.13 14.18
C GLU A 174 6.95 16.38 14.89
N SER A 175 7.39 15.26 14.34
CA SER A 175 8.51 14.49 14.90
C SER A 175 9.17 13.60 13.84
N LYS A 176 10.30 12.99 14.19
CA LYS A 176 10.81 11.83 13.45
C LYS A 176 9.90 10.61 13.66
N LEU A 177 9.92 9.66 12.72
CA LEU A 177 9.19 8.38 12.84
C LEU A 177 9.61 7.61 14.10
N SER A 178 10.91 7.60 14.39
CA SER A 178 11.47 6.95 15.59
C SER A 178 11.03 7.58 16.91
N GLU A 179 10.54 8.82 16.90
CA GLU A 179 10.12 9.56 18.09
C GLU A 179 8.64 9.35 18.42
N ILE A 180 7.82 8.90 17.46
CA ILE A 180 6.35 8.73 17.61
C ILE A 180 6.01 7.98 18.88
N ARG A 181 6.68 6.84 19.14
CA ARG A 181 6.44 6.01 20.33
C ARG A 181 6.53 6.80 21.64
N SER A 182 7.54 7.65 21.75
CA SER A 182 7.82 8.40 22.97
C SER A 182 6.89 9.61 23.15
N LEU A 183 6.34 10.13 22.05
CA LEU A 183 5.51 11.33 22.02
C LEU A 183 4.00 11.01 22.06
N LEU A 184 3.59 9.81 21.64
CA LEU A 184 2.17 9.48 21.46
C LEU A 184 1.33 9.67 22.72
N SER A 185 1.81 9.28 23.89
CA SER A 185 1.05 9.46 25.14
C SER A 185 0.76 10.94 25.45
N ASN A 186 1.62 11.86 25.01
CA ASN A 186 1.43 13.30 25.20
C ASN A 186 0.58 13.92 24.08
N ALA A 187 0.61 13.33 22.88
CA ALA A 187 -0.20 13.76 21.75
C ALA A 187 -1.69 13.39 21.91
N VAL A 188 -2.00 12.38 22.73
CA VAL A 188 -3.39 11.98 23.04
C VAL A 188 -3.99 12.93 24.08
N THR A 189 -4.73 13.93 23.60
CA THR A 189 -5.53 14.82 24.44
C THR A 189 -6.89 14.20 24.78
N SER A 190 -7.57 14.73 25.79
CA SER A 190 -8.91 14.24 26.19
C SER A 190 -9.96 14.54 25.12
N ASN A 191 -10.79 13.56 24.81
CA ASN A 191 -11.98 13.66 23.98
C ASN A 191 -13.16 12.92 24.65
N ALA A 192 -14.39 13.19 24.22
CA ALA A 192 -15.58 12.49 24.69
C ALA A 192 -15.65 11.03 24.19
N SER A 193 -15.07 10.73 23.03
CA SER A 193 -14.95 9.39 22.46
C SER A 193 -13.56 9.22 21.84
N GLN A 194 -12.79 8.26 22.31
CA GLN A 194 -11.43 7.96 21.82
C GLN A 194 -11.05 6.52 22.12
N THR A 195 -10.50 5.83 21.13
CA THR A 195 -9.92 4.48 21.25
C THR A 195 -8.61 4.40 20.48
N VAL A 196 -7.52 4.79 21.15
CA VAL A 196 -6.15 4.67 20.64
C VAL A 196 -5.73 3.22 20.59
N PHE A 197 -5.20 2.74 19.46
CA PHE A 197 -4.94 1.31 19.25
C PHE A 197 -3.48 0.87 19.39
N SER A 198 -2.52 1.78 19.31
CA SER A 198 -1.09 1.44 19.32
C SER A 198 -0.23 2.60 19.83
N PRO A 199 0.89 2.31 20.54
CA PRO A 199 1.88 3.33 20.90
C PRO A 199 2.61 3.92 19.69
N THR A 200 2.45 3.35 18.50
CA THR A 200 3.03 3.84 17.24
C THR A 200 1.99 3.90 16.12
N GLY A 201 0.70 3.94 16.48
CA GLY A 201 -0.41 4.08 15.55
C GLY A 201 -0.66 5.54 15.19
N VAL A 202 -0.89 5.81 13.91
CA VAL A 202 -1.23 7.13 13.37
C VAL A 202 -2.40 7.03 12.40
N GLN A 203 -3.12 8.14 12.21
CA GLN A 203 -4.16 8.23 11.18
C GLN A 203 -3.58 8.57 9.81
N THR A 204 -4.44 8.47 8.79
CA THR A 204 -4.17 9.00 7.45
C THR A 204 -5.13 10.16 7.15
N SER A 205 -4.82 11.12 6.26
CA SER A 205 -3.64 11.24 5.40
C SER A 205 -2.37 11.58 6.17
N LEU A 206 -1.36 10.71 6.13
CA LEU A 206 -0.11 10.90 6.86
C LEU A 206 0.89 11.65 5.99
N GLN A 207 1.25 12.87 6.41
CA GLN A 207 2.24 13.69 5.70
C GLN A 207 3.65 13.48 6.26
N MET A 208 4.62 13.30 5.36
CA MET A 208 6.03 13.15 5.69
C MET A 208 6.92 14.00 4.80
N LYS A 209 8.13 14.27 5.29
CA LYS A 209 9.25 14.86 4.56
C LYS A 209 10.52 14.06 4.82
N THR A 210 11.18 13.65 3.74
CA THR A 210 12.46 12.95 3.81
C THR A 210 13.63 13.92 3.96
N ASP A 211 14.78 13.45 4.43
CA ASP A 211 15.98 14.27 4.56
C ASP A 211 16.52 14.70 3.17
N GLU A 212 16.21 13.92 2.13
CA GLU A 212 16.51 14.21 0.72
C GLU A 212 15.57 15.23 0.08
N GLY A 213 14.56 15.72 0.82
CA GLY A 213 13.64 16.76 0.36
C GLY A 213 12.43 16.25 -0.41
N LEU A 214 12.11 14.95 -0.35
CA LEU A 214 10.84 14.45 -0.87
C LEU A 214 9.72 14.68 0.15
N TYR A 215 8.55 15.03 -0.35
CA TYR A 215 7.30 15.07 0.40
C TYR A 215 6.52 13.80 0.05
N ILE A 216 6.06 13.07 1.05
CA ILE A 216 5.33 11.81 0.87
C ILE A 216 4.02 11.91 1.65
N ASN A 217 2.91 11.54 1.03
CA ASN A 217 1.63 11.40 1.71
C ASN A 217 1.09 9.98 1.55
N LEU A 218 0.74 9.33 2.67
CA LEU A 218 0.09 8.02 2.67
C LEU A 218 -1.38 8.17 3.06
N HIS A 219 -2.28 7.69 2.21
CA HIS A 219 -3.72 7.78 2.48
C HIS A 219 -4.52 6.64 1.82
N GLU A 220 -5.84 6.78 1.85
CA GLU A 220 -6.75 5.91 1.11
C GLU A 220 -7.80 6.73 0.34
N ALA A 221 -8.42 6.12 -0.68
CA ALA A 221 -9.48 6.74 -1.45
C ALA A 221 -10.63 5.76 -1.73
N ALA A 222 -11.85 6.30 -1.76
CA ALA A 222 -13.09 5.56 -1.94
C ALA A 222 -13.34 4.50 -0.84
N LEU A 223 -13.29 4.91 0.44
CA LEU A 223 -13.67 4.09 1.58
C LEU A 223 -15.18 3.82 1.58
N VAL A 224 -15.59 2.71 0.95
CA VAL A 224 -16.99 2.28 0.81
C VAL A 224 -17.07 0.79 1.10
N ASP A 225 -18.08 0.37 1.89
CA ASP A 225 -18.32 -1.03 2.29
C ASP A 225 -17.07 -1.74 2.86
N TYR A 226 -16.21 -0.98 3.52
CA TYR A 226 -14.93 -1.43 4.07
C TYR A 226 -14.61 -0.67 5.36
N SER A 227 -13.67 -1.18 6.14
CA SER A 227 -13.26 -0.52 7.39
C SER A 227 -12.17 0.53 7.16
N CYS A 228 -12.23 1.63 7.92
CA CYS A 228 -11.28 2.74 7.86
C CYS A 228 -9.84 2.27 8.12
N MET A 229 -8.89 2.74 7.31
CA MET A 229 -7.48 2.42 7.43
C MET A 229 -6.71 3.45 8.26
N HIS A 230 -6.06 2.95 9.31
CA HIS A 230 -4.97 3.61 10.02
C HIS A 230 -3.62 3.03 9.58
N LEU A 231 -2.53 3.60 10.08
CA LEU A 231 -1.19 3.05 9.89
C LEU A 231 -0.58 2.73 11.25
N ASN A 232 -0.04 1.52 11.38
CA ASN A 232 0.74 1.12 12.54
C ASN A 232 2.22 1.04 12.16
N LEU A 233 3.09 1.77 12.87
CA LEU A 233 4.51 1.82 12.56
C LEU A 233 5.29 0.74 13.33
N ASP A 234 6.00 -0.11 12.59
CA ASP A 234 7.19 -0.81 13.09
C ASP A 234 8.36 0.18 13.10
N ASP A 235 8.57 0.82 14.25
CA ASP A 235 9.55 1.88 14.46
C ASP A 235 11.01 1.38 14.50
N LYS A 236 11.23 0.05 14.44
CA LYS A 236 12.58 -0.54 14.31
C LYS A 236 12.99 -0.68 12.86
N ASN A 237 12.05 -1.03 11.98
CA ASN A 237 12.30 -1.25 10.55
C ASN A 237 11.81 -0.09 9.67
N LEU A 238 11.10 0.87 10.26
CA LEU A 238 10.46 2.01 9.62
C LEU A 238 9.47 1.57 8.55
N VAL A 239 8.60 0.63 8.92
CA VAL A 239 7.56 0.08 8.05
C VAL A 239 6.21 0.43 8.64
N PHE A 240 5.42 1.19 7.90
CA PHE A 240 4.00 1.31 8.18
C PHE A 240 3.26 0.11 7.62
N GLU A 241 2.30 -0.41 8.36
CA GLU A 241 1.37 -1.43 7.90
C GLU A 241 -0.07 -0.95 8.12
N SER A 242 -0.95 -1.25 7.19
CA SER A 242 -2.38 -0.96 7.31
C SER A 242 -2.95 -1.54 8.60
N TRP A 243 -3.72 -0.73 9.31
CA TRP A 243 -4.41 -1.15 10.52
C TRP A 243 -5.88 -0.73 10.43
N LEU A 244 -6.76 -1.68 10.13
CA LEU A 244 -8.18 -1.35 9.95
C LEU A 244 -8.90 -1.23 11.29
N THR A 245 -9.94 -0.38 11.34
CA THR A 245 -10.82 -0.26 12.51
C THR A 245 -11.62 -1.56 12.71
N PRO A 246 -11.62 -2.16 13.91
CA PRO A 246 -12.45 -3.32 14.18
C PRO A 246 -13.91 -2.91 14.42
N ASP A 247 -14.83 -3.83 14.18
CA ASP A 247 -16.20 -3.74 14.68
C ASP A 247 -16.30 -4.20 16.16
N ALA A 248 -17.52 -4.27 16.68
CA ALA A 248 -17.78 -4.68 18.06
C ALA A 248 -17.31 -6.11 18.41
N ASP A 249 -17.18 -7.01 17.42
CA ASP A 249 -16.68 -8.38 17.59
C ASP A 249 -15.15 -8.49 17.35
N GLY A 250 -14.50 -7.39 16.97
CA GLY A 250 -13.08 -7.36 16.61
C GLY A 250 -12.79 -7.63 15.13
N PHE A 251 -13.81 -7.73 14.27
CA PHE A 251 -13.65 -8.02 12.84
C PHE A 251 -13.44 -6.76 12.03
N LYS A 252 -12.59 -6.84 11.01
CA LYS A 252 -12.11 -5.67 10.26
C LYS A 252 -12.70 -5.53 8.85
N GLY A 253 -13.73 -6.33 8.55
CA GLY A 253 -14.49 -6.27 7.31
C GLY A 253 -15.20 -7.59 7.03
N ARG A 254 -16.50 -7.56 6.77
CA ARG A 254 -17.29 -8.72 6.32
C ARG A 254 -17.63 -8.50 4.85
N LEU A 255 -17.03 -9.28 3.96
CA LEU A 255 -17.09 -9.04 2.52
C LEU A 255 -17.76 -10.19 1.77
N GLN A 256 -18.34 -9.84 0.62
CA GLN A 256 -18.93 -10.76 -0.33
C GLN A 256 -18.36 -10.47 -1.73
N THR A 257 -17.92 -11.49 -2.47
CA THR A 257 -17.47 -11.32 -3.86
C THR A 257 -18.66 -11.20 -4.83
N PRO A 258 -18.53 -10.42 -5.93
CA PRO A 258 -17.37 -9.59 -6.28
C PRO A 258 -17.30 -8.29 -5.45
N CYS A 259 -16.11 -7.94 -4.96
CA CYS A 259 -15.86 -6.70 -4.22
C CYS A 259 -14.39 -6.24 -4.38
N HIS A 260 -14.05 -5.08 -3.82
CA HIS A 260 -12.69 -4.56 -3.81
C HIS A 260 -12.41 -3.82 -2.49
N SER A 261 -11.14 -3.68 -2.13
CA SER A 261 -10.75 -2.74 -1.08
C SER A 261 -10.91 -1.29 -1.57
N PRO A 262 -10.88 -0.30 -0.66
CA PRO A 262 -10.52 1.07 -1.01
C PRO A 262 -9.12 1.10 -1.65
N TRP A 263 -8.83 2.20 -2.33
CA TRP A 263 -7.48 2.46 -2.82
C TRP A 263 -6.57 2.82 -1.66
N ARG A 264 -5.31 2.39 -1.69
CA ARG A 264 -4.22 2.88 -0.86
C ARG A 264 -3.36 3.78 -1.74
N THR A 265 -3.08 4.99 -1.29
CA THR A 265 -2.40 6.00 -2.08
C THR A 265 -1.05 6.37 -1.47
N VAL A 266 -0.07 6.55 -2.34
CA VAL A 266 1.26 7.09 -2.05
C VAL A 266 1.46 8.27 -2.98
N MET A 267 1.28 9.49 -2.47
CA MET A 267 1.61 10.71 -3.22
C MET A 267 3.06 11.10 -2.92
N VAL A 268 3.79 11.57 -3.92
CA VAL A 268 5.19 11.96 -3.79
C VAL A 268 5.59 13.09 -4.74
N SER A 269 6.27 14.10 -4.21
CA SER A 269 6.93 15.14 -4.99
C SER A 269 8.16 15.70 -4.27
N ASP A 270 9.04 16.40 -4.99
CA ASP A 270 10.08 17.26 -4.41
C ASP A 270 9.65 18.72 -4.20
N ASP A 271 8.38 19.04 -4.50
CA ASP A 271 7.70 20.28 -4.10
C ASP A 271 6.51 19.97 -3.18
N ALA A 272 6.42 20.67 -2.04
CA ALA A 272 5.29 20.52 -1.11
C ALA A 272 3.97 20.98 -1.73
N CYS A 273 4.01 21.97 -2.62
CA CYS A 273 2.84 22.50 -3.29
C CYS A 273 2.18 21.47 -4.20
N ASP A 274 2.96 20.56 -4.80
CA ASP A 274 2.44 19.52 -5.67
C ASP A 274 1.54 18.53 -4.91
N ILE A 275 1.82 18.28 -3.62
CA ILE A 275 0.98 17.42 -2.77
C ILE A 275 -0.44 18.00 -2.60
N LEU A 276 -0.57 19.34 -2.62
CA LEU A 276 -1.86 20.02 -2.53
C LEU A 276 -2.61 20.05 -3.87
N SER A 277 -1.89 19.94 -4.99
CA SER A 277 -2.46 20.03 -6.33
C SER A 277 -2.65 18.68 -7.03
N SER A 278 -2.44 17.58 -6.31
CA SER A 278 -2.63 16.19 -6.77
C SER A 278 -4.11 15.89 -7.07
#